data_AF-A0A814JEF2-F1
#
_entry.id   AF-A0A814JEF2-F1
#
_cell.length_a   1.000
_cell.length_b   1.000
_cell.length_c   1.000
_cell.angle_alpha   90.00
_cell.angle_beta   90.00
_cell.angle_gamma   90.00
#
_symmetry.space_group_name_H-M   'P 1'
#
loop_
_entity.id
_entity.type
_entity.pdbx_description
1 polymer ?
#
loop_
_entity_poly.entity_id
_entity_poly.type
_entity_poly.pdbx_seq_one_letter_code
_entity_poly.pdbx_strand_id
1 'polypeptide(L)' 'MNDYTGNIPMFMRAAQQSDYGEPRNVLTLRENVPVPRELSSKQILVQVNSVSINPIDWKLLNGNLSDLPPYL' A
#
# COMPACT_ATOMS: atom_id res chain seq x y z
N MET A 1 -8.33 26.98 -10.55
CA MET A 1 -7.73 25.80 -9.89
C MET A 1 -8.81 25.20 -9.03
N ASN A 2 -9.26 23.99 -9.33
CA ASN A 2 -10.30 23.34 -8.53
C ASN A 2 -9.66 22.82 -7.25
N ASP A 3 -10.24 23.19 -6.12
CA ASP A 3 -9.80 22.78 -4.80
C ASP A 3 -10.34 21.36 -4.51
N TYR A 4 -9.50 20.35 -4.79
CA TYR A 4 -9.83 18.92 -4.58
C TYR A 4 -9.73 18.50 -3.10
N THR A 5 -9.37 19.40 -2.19
CA THR A 5 -9.08 19.05 -0.79
C THR A 5 -10.32 18.61 0.01
N GLY A 6 -11.53 18.93 -0.45
CA GLY A 6 -12.80 18.48 0.15
C GLY A 6 -13.21 17.03 -0.14
N ASN A 7 -12.51 16.31 -1.03
CA ASN A 7 -12.96 15.01 -1.55
C ASN A 7 -12.05 13.81 -1.22
N ILE A 8 -11.11 13.95 -0.27
CA ILE A 8 -10.26 12.82 0.13
C ILE A 8 -11.03 11.95 1.14
N PRO A 9 -11.35 10.68 0.82
CA PRO A 9 -12.14 9.83 1.71
C PRO A 9 -11.39 9.53 3.01
N MET A 10 -12.13 9.14 4.06
CA MET A 10 -11.52 8.71 5.32
C MET A 10 -10.86 7.33 5.20
N PHE A 11 -11.42 6.47 4.35
CA PHE A 11 -10.98 5.11 4.12
C PHE A 11 -10.74 4.84 2.64
N MET A 12 -9.88 3.87 2.35
CA MET A 12 -9.57 3.36 1.03
C MET A 12 -9.55 1.84 1.03
N ARG A 13 -9.58 1.29 -0.18
CA ARG A 13 -9.34 -0.14 -0.40
C ARG A 13 -7.86 -0.39 -0.59
N ALA A 14 -7.32 -1.45 0.01
CA ALA A 14 -5.93 -1.83 -0.15
C ALA A 14 -5.74 -3.34 -0.08
N ALA A 15 -4.82 -3.87 -0.89
CA ALA A 15 -4.29 -5.21 -0.68
C ALA A 15 -3.37 -5.16 0.54
N GLN A 16 -3.67 -5.95 1.58
CA GLN A 16 -2.86 -6.04 2.78
C GLN A 16 -2.35 -7.45 2.99
N GLN A 17 -1.06 -7.55 3.29
CA GLN A 17 -0.39 -8.77 3.72
C GLN A 17 -0.57 -8.95 5.23
N SER A 18 -0.96 -10.13 5.68
CA SER A 18 -1.09 -10.45 7.11
C SER A 18 -0.01 -11.37 7.66
N ASP A 19 0.71 -12.09 6.79
CA ASP A 19 1.77 -13.04 7.14
C ASP A 19 2.69 -13.30 5.91
N TYR A 20 3.69 -14.15 6.05
CA TYR A 20 4.54 -14.60 4.96
C TYR A 20 4.05 -15.91 4.32
N GLY A 21 4.10 -15.98 2.98
CA GLY A 21 3.82 -17.20 2.22
C GLY A 21 3.05 -16.96 0.93
N GLU A 22 2.41 -18.03 0.45
CA GLU A 22 1.68 -18.03 -0.83
C GLU A 22 0.68 -16.86 -0.94
N PRO A 23 0.74 -16.03 -2.00
CA PRO A 23 -0.04 -14.79 -2.09
C PRO A 23 -1.54 -14.97 -1.83
N ARG A 24 -2.11 -16.11 -2.26
CA ARG A 24 -3.53 -16.45 -2.09
C ARG A 24 -3.95 -16.61 -0.63
N ASN A 25 -3.01 -16.93 0.24
CA ASN A 25 -3.26 -17.17 1.66
C ASN A 25 -2.96 -15.95 2.52
N VAL A 26 -2.06 -15.08 2.06
CA VAL A 26 -1.53 -13.96 2.87
C VAL A 26 -1.98 -12.58 2.42
N LEU A 27 -2.44 -12.41 1.18
CA LEU A 27 -3.00 -11.15 0.69
C LEU A 27 -4.52 -11.14 0.80
N THR A 28 -5.08 -10.07 1.35
CA THR A 28 -6.52 -9.81 1.31
C THR A 28 -6.81 -8.39 0.87
N LEU A 29 -7.83 -8.22 0.03
CA LEU A 29 -8.39 -6.90 -0.24
C LEU A 29 -9.20 -6.44 0.99
N ARG A 30 -8.75 -5.35 1.62
CA ARG A 30 -9.43 -4.69 2.73
C ARG A 30 -10.13 -3.45 2.21
N GLU A 31 -11.39 -3.27 2.58
CA GLU A 31 -12.25 -2.19 2.07
C GLU A 31 -12.15 -0.89 2.89
N ASN A 32 -11.74 -0.98 4.17
CA ASN A 32 -11.82 0.11 5.14
C ASN A 32 -10.44 0.43 5.77
N VAL A 33 -9.41 0.63 4.94
CA VAL A 33 -8.08 1.02 5.42
C VAL A 33 -8.01 2.54 5.53
N PRO A 34 -7.57 3.13 6.66
CA PRO A 34 -7.45 4.59 6.78
C PRO A 34 -6.54 5.16 5.69
N VAL A 35 -6.99 6.25 5.04
CA VAL A 35 -6.13 7.00 4.11
C VAL A 35 -4.99 7.63 4.91
N PRO A 36 -3.71 7.52 4.48
CA PRO A 36 -2.60 8.20 5.12
C PRO A 36 -2.77 9.73 5.10
N ARG A 37 -2.77 10.37 6.27
CA ARG A 37 -2.97 11.83 6.42
C ARG A 37 -1.76 12.56 6.99
N GLU A 38 -0.89 11.87 7.69
CA GLU A 38 0.36 12.42 8.25
C GLU A 38 1.44 12.43 7.17
N LEU A 39 1.39 13.42 6.28
CA LEU A 39 2.39 13.61 5.23
C LEU A 39 3.42 14.66 5.65
N SER A 40 4.70 14.38 5.42
CA SER A 40 5.74 15.40 5.50
C SER A 40 5.64 16.39 4.34
N SER A 41 6.32 17.54 4.45
CA SER A 41 6.35 18.57 3.41
C SER A 41 6.93 18.12 2.05
N LYS A 42 7.56 16.93 2.00
CA LYS A 42 8.16 16.35 0.79
C LYS A 42 7.37 15.18 0.23
N GLN A 43 6.19 14.90 0.77
CA GLN A 43 5.33 13.80 0.34
C GLN A 43 4.04 14.33 -0.28
N ILE A 44 3.47 13.53 -1.18
CA ILE A 44 2.18 13.81 -1.82
C ILE A 44 1.28 12.58 -1.67
N LEU A 45 -0.03 12.81 -1.58
CA LEU A 45 -1.02 11.75 -1.68
C LEU A 45 -1.40 11.54 -3.14
N VAL A 46 -1.29 10.31 -3.63
CA VAL A 46 -1.61 9.97 -5.01
C VAL A 46 -2.87 9.11 -5.03
N GLN A 47 -3.87 9.50 -5.81
CA GLN A 47 -4.99 8.63 -6.14
C GLN A 47 -4.52 7.61 -7.18
N VAL A 48 -4.28 6.38 -6.74
CA VAL A 48 -3.79 5.30 -7.60
C VAL A 48 -4.90 4.81 -8.53
N ASN A 49 -4.72 4.96 -9.84
CA ASN A 49 -5.63 4.42 -10.85
C ASN A 49 -5.25 2.99 -11.26
N SER A 50 -3.95 2.72 -11.38
CA SER A 50 -3.39 1.44 -11.83
C SER A 50 -2.03 1.20 -11.18
N VAL A 51 -1.65 -0.07 -11.03
CA VAL A 51 -0.35 -0.52 -10.52
C VAL A 51 0.18 -1.68 -11.37
N SER A 52 1.49 -1.88 -11.40
CA SER A 52 2.11 -3.07 -11.99
C SER A 52 2.42 -4.12 -10.92
N ILE A 53 2.50 -5.38 -11.35
CA ILE A 53 3.10 -6.46 -10.55
C ILE A 53 4.56 -6.60 -10.98
N ASN A 54 5.45 -6.74 -10.01
CA ASN A 54 6.89 -6.83 -10.18
C ASN A 54 7.42 -8.12 -9.52
N PRO A 55 8.51 -8.73 -10.01
CA PRO A 55 9.07 -9.96 -9.40
C PRO A 55 9.46 -9.84 -7.92
N ILE A 56 9.73 -8.62 -7.44
CA ILE A 56 10.05 -8.34 -6.04
C ILE A 56 8.84 -8.57 -5.11
N ASP A 57 7.62 -8.41 -5.62
CA ASP A 57 6.40 -8.51 -4.81
C ASP A 57 6.27 -9.90 -4.21
N TRP A 58 6.53 -10.96 -4.99
CA TRP A 58 6.51 -12.35 -4.51
C TRP A 58 7.58 -12.61 -3.43
N LYS A 59 8.77 -12.01 -3.56
CA LYS A 59 9.84 -12.15 -2.56
C LYS A 59 9.47 -11.49 -1.24
N LEU A 60 8.82 -10.32 -1.29
CA LEU A 60 8.30 -9.63 -0.11
C LEU A 60 7.19 -10.45 0.57
N LEU A 61 6.24 -10.96 -0.22
CA LEU A 61 5.13 -11.76 0.29
C LEU A 61 5.59 -13.07 0.96
N ASN A 62 6.65 -13.69 0.45
CA ASN A 62 7.22 -14.90 1.05
C ASN A 62 8.18 -14.64 2.20
N GLY A 63 8.45 -13.38 2.55
CA GLY A 63 9.40 -13.03 3.61
C GLY A 63 10.87 -13.25 3.25
N ASN A 64 11.20 -13.42 1.97
CA ASN A 64 12.59 -13.61 1.53
C ASN A 64 13.49 -12.38 1.80
N LEU A 65 12.88 -11.24 2.13
CA LEU A 65 13.55 -9.97 2.40
C LEU A 65 13.31 -9.48 3.84
N SER A 66 12.81 -10.33 4.74
CA SER A 66 12.49 -9.95 6.12
C SER A 66 13.69 -9.40 6.91
N ASP A 67 14.90 -9.81 6.53
CA ASP A 67 16.14 -9.42 7.19
C ASP A 67 16.76 -8.15 6.60
N LEU A 68 16.17 -7.58 5.54
CA LEU A 68 16.63 -6.32 4.97
C LEU A 68 16.14 -5.13 5.80
N PRO A 69 16.96 -4.07 5.95
CA PRO A 69 16.52 -2.86 6.62
C PRO A 69 15.38 -2.19 5.85
N PRO A 70 14.44 -1.49 6.53
CA PRO A 70 13.22 -0.95 5.92
C PRO A 70 13.41 0.24 4.98
N TYR A 71 14.65 0.55 4.54
CA TYR A 71 14.99 1.73 3.73
C TYR A 71 15.83 1.39 2.48
N LEU A 72 15.66 0.20 1.91
CA LEU A 72 16.14 -0.11 0.54
C LEU A 72 15.04 0.09 -0.49
#